data_AF-A0A381XPN8-F1
#
_entry.id   AF-A0A381XPN8-F1
#
_cell.length_a   1.000
_cell.length_b   1.000
_cell.length_c   1.000
_cell.angle_alpha   90.00
_cell.angle_beta   90.00
_cell.angle_gamma   90.00
#
_symmetry.space_group_name_H-M   'P 1'
#
loop_
_entity.id
_entity.type
_entity.pdbx_description
1 polymer ?
#
loop_
_entity_poly.entity_id
_entity_poly.type
_entity_poly.pdbx_seq_one_letter_code
_entity_poly.pdbx_strand_id
1 'polypeptide(L)' 'MPGISFKVGDRITLKKPHPCGSRDWEIYRIGADIG' A
#
# COMPACT_ATOMS: atom_id res chain seq x y z
N MET A 1 3.62 4.46 21.03
CA MET A 1 2.77 3.57 20.20
C MET A 1 3.69 2.96 19.15
N PRO A 2 3.92 1.64 19.10
CA PRO A 2 4.67 1.07 18.00
C PRO A 2 3.89 1.32 16.70
N GLY A 3 4.60 1.67 15.62
CA GLY A 3 4.00 1.87 14.31
C GLY A 3 3.37 0.57 13.79
N ILE A 4 2.36 0.70 12.91
CA ILE A 4 1.73 -0.46 12.26
C ILE A 4 2.74 -1.07 11.29
N SER A 5 2.97 -2.38 11.39
CA SER A 5 3.81 -3.14 10.47
C SER A 5 2.97 -3.63 9.29
N PHE A 6 3.44 -3.35 8.07
CA PHE A 6 2.81 -3.82 6.83
C PHE A 6 3.52 -5.06 6.30
N LYS A 7 2.77 -5.91 5.59
CA LYS A 7 3.26 -7.13 4.96
C LYS A 7 2.82 -7.21 3.50
N VAL A 8 3.54 -8.01 2.72
CA VAL A 8 3.13 -8.38 1.36
C VAL A 8 1.81 -9.15 1.43
N GLY A 9 0.87 -8.83 0.55
CA GLY A 9 -0.49 -9.36 0.53
C GLY A 9 -1.49 -8.55 1.35
N ASP A 10 -1.05 -7.59 2.16
CA ASP A 10 -1.99 -6.71 2.88
C ASP A 10 -2.77 -5.84 1.88
N ARG A 11 -4.08 -5.72 2.10
CA ARG A 11 -4.94 -4.81 1.35
C ARG A 11 -5.15 -3.53 2.15
N ILE A 12 -4.76 -2.41 1.57
CA ILE A 12 -4.82 -1.09 2.20
C ILE A 12 -5.70 -0.14 1.39
N THR A 13 -6.22 0.89 2.06
CA THR A 13 -6.94 1.98 1.41
C THR A 13 -6.03 3.19 1.27
N LEU A 14 -5.86 3.66 0.03
CA LEU A 14 -5.06 4.82 -0.30
C LEU A 14 -5.83 6.12 -0.03
N LYS A 15 -5.12 7.17 0.40
CA LYS A 15 -5.69 8.52 0.54
C LYS A 15 -6.10 9.12 -0.81
N LYS A 16 -5.32 8.87 -1.86
CA LYS A 16 -5.61 9.28 -3.25
C LYS A 16 -6.02 8.06 -4.08
N PRO A 17 -6.91 8.18 -5.07
CA PRO A 17 -7.22 7.08 -5.96
C PRO A 17 -5.97 6.68 -6.76
N HIS A 18 -5.80 5.38 -6.94
CA HIS A 18 -4.87 4.81 -7.92
C HIS A 18 -5.27 5.30 -9.33
N PRO A 19 -4.36 5.33 -10.32
CA PRO A 19 -4.69 5.69 -11.70
C PRO A 19 -5.86 4.91 -12.32
N CYS A 20 -6.17 3.70 -11.81
CA CYS A 20 -7.36 2.94 -12.23
C CYS A 20 -8.69 3.43 -11.61
N GLY A 21 -8.67 4.42 -10.73
CA GLY A 21 -9.84 4.95 -10.00
C GLY A 21 -10.13 4.28 -8.65
N SER A 22 -9.57 3.09 -8.40
CA SER A 22 -9.72 2.39 -7.10
C SER A 22 -8.94 3.08 -5.99
N ARG A 23 -9.42 2.96 -4.74
CA ARG A 23 -8.64 3.30 -3.54
C ARG A 23 -8.03 2.09 -2.86
N ASP A 24 -8.42 0.88 -3.25
CA ASP A 24 -7.88 -0.35 -2.70
C ASP A 24 -6.58 -0.72 -3.41
N TRP A 25 -5.58 -1.09 -2.62
CA TRP A 25 -4.27 -1.55 -3.12
C TRP A 25 -3.83 -2.79 -2.32
N GLU A 26 -3.33 -3.82 -3.01
CA GLU A 26 -2.61 -4.96 -2.40
C GLU A 26 -1.08 -4.78 -2.42
N ILE A 27 -0.44 -4.84 -1.25
CA ILE A 27 1.01 -4.65 -1.13
C ILE A 27 1.73 -5.83 -1.81
N TYR A 28 2.32 -5.59 -2.98
CA TYR A 28 3.07 -6.64 -3.70
C TYR A 28 4.56 -6.69 -3.33
N ARG A 29 5.12 -5.59 -2.81
CA ARG A 29 6.51 -5.50 -2.34
C ARG A 29 6.68 -4.45 -1.26
N ILE A 30 7.70 -4.62 -0.41
CA ILE A 30 8.13 -3.66 0.63
C ILE A 30 9.64 -3.43 0.49
N GLY A 31 10.11 -2.22 0.80
CA GLY A 31 11.55 -1.95 0.92
C GLY A 31 12.27 -1.67 -0.39
N ALA A 32 11.56 -1.15 -1.39
CA ALA A 32 12.18 -0.74 -2.64
C ALA A 32 11.81 0.70 -2.98
N ASP A 33 12.81 1.50 -3.35
CA ASP A 33 12.62 2.84 -3.89
C ASP A 33 11.73 2.75 -5.13
N ILE A 34 10.63 3.50 -5.11
CA ILE A 34 9.78 3.72 -6.28
C ILE A 34 10.27 5.03 -6.87
N GLY A 35 11.24 4.94 -7.78
CA GLY A 35 11.65 6.06 -8.65
C GLY A 35 10.62 6.33 -9.74
#